data_AF-A0A915I6Z2-F1
#
_entry.id   AF-A0A915I6Z2-F1
#
_cell.length_a   1.000
_cell.length_b   1.000
_cell.length_c   1.000
_cell.angle_alpha   90.00
_cell.angle_beta   90.00
_cell.angle_gamma   90.00
#
_symmetry.space_group_name_H-M   'P 1'
#
loop_
_entity.id
_entity.type
_entity.pdbx_description
1 polymer ?
#
loop_
_entity_poly.entity_id
_entity_poly.type
_entity_poly.pdbx_seq_one_letter_code
_entity_poly.pdbx_strand_id
1 'polypeptide(L)'
;MRYHFKNNERVGPVIYMYDLEHVNKHKKSGNHPSYLFYGNHGFLNDHKEMNAFFVAYGPAFKSNYRVKNDSIIENIDLYPLMCKILDIDPEPANNGSLARIQDILNL
;
A
#
# COMPACT_ATOMS: atom_id res chain seq x y z
N MET A 1 -14.71 0.83 8.23
CA MET A 1 -14.34 -0.24 7.27
C MET A 1 -13.04 0.17 6.59
N ARG A 2 -11.92 -0.45 6.98
CA ARG A 2 -10.54 0.01 6.69
C ARG A 2 -10.03 -0.32 5.27
N TYR A 3 -10.48 -1.41 4.67
CA TYR A 3 -9.81 -2.00 3.51
C TYR A 3 -10.32 -1.51 2.13
N HIS A 4 -11.40 -0.74 2.10
CA HIS A 4 -12.00 -0.21 0.86
C HIS A 4 -12.25 -1.28 -0.25
N PHE A 5 -12.43 -2.55 0.13
CA PHE A 5 -12.49 -3.70 -0.80
C PHE A 5 -13.89 -4.33 -0.82
N LYS A 6 -14.88 -3.60 -1.36
CA LYS A 6 -16.29 -4.06 -1.43
C LYS A 6 -17.06 -3.51 -2.63
N ASN A 7 -16.81 -2.26 -3.02
CA ASN A 7 -17.68 -1.52 -3.95
C ASN A 7 -17.30 -1.76 -5.43
N ASN A 8 -17.20 -3.02 -5.84
CA ASN A 8 -16.98 -3.40 -7.24
C ASN A 8 -17.53 -4.79 -7.50
N GLU A 9 -18.19 -5.00 -8.65
CA GLU A 9 -18.72 -6.31 -9.07
C GLU A 9 -17.64 -7.40 -9.21
N ARG A 10 -16.38 -7.00 -9.37
CA ARG A 10 -15.23 -7.90 -9.44
C ARG A 10 -14.79 -8.42 -8.07
N VAL A 11 -15.31 -7.85 -6.98
CA VAL A 11 -15.10 -8.35 -5.63
C VAL A 11 -16.16 -9.41 -5.34
N GLY A 12 -15.73 -10.64 -5.11
CA GLY A 12 -16.64 -11.75 -4.82
C GLY A 12 -17.50 -11.51 -3.57
N PRO A 13 -18.66 -12.19 -3.46
CA PRO A 13 -19.60 -11.97 -2.36
C PRO A 13 -19.08 -12.44 -1.00
N VAL A 14 -18.04 -13.28 -0.98
CA VAL A 14 -17.37 -13.77 0.23
C VAL A 14 -15.88 -13.48 0.11
N ILE A 15 -15.32 -12.79 1.09
CA ILE A 15 -13.90 -12.48 1.19
C ILE A 15 -13.34 -13.27 2.36
N TYR A 16 -12.27 -14.03 2.13
CA TYR A 16 -11.52 -14.68 3.19
C TYR A 16 -10.29 -13.83 3.53
N MET A 17 -10.15 -13.46 4.80
CA MET A 17 -9.00 -12.72 5.32
C MET A 17 -8.15 -13.66 6.17
N TYR A 18 -6.90 -13.90 5.75
CA TYR A 18 -5.93 -14.73 6.48
C TYR A 18 -5.00 -13.83 7.29
N ASP A 19 -4.66 -14.26 8.50
CA ASP A 19 -3.50 -13.74 9.24
C ASP A 19 -2.21 -14.40 8.72
N LEU A 20 -1.05 -13.79 8.96
CA LEU A 20 0.26 -14.23 8.48
C LEU A 20 0.58 -15.69 8.84
N GLU A 21 0.12 -16.15 10.01
CA GLU A 21 0.34 -17.52 10.49
C GLU A 21 -0.55 -18.58 9.81
N HIS A 22 -1.58 -18.14 9.07
CA HIS A 22 -2.61 -18.99 8.48
C HIS A 22 -2.36 -19.32 7.01
N VAL A 23 -1.11 -19.25 6.52
CA VAL A 23 -0.79 -19.75 5.18
C VAL A 23 -1.22 -21.21 5.12
N ASN A 24 -2.30 -21.45 4.39
CA ASN A 24 -2.97 -22.73 4.34
C ASN A 24 -1.96 -23.83 4.02
N LYS A 25 -1.75 -24.74 4.98
CA LYS A 25 -1.22 -26.08 4.73
C LYS A 25 -2.27 -26.83 3.92
N HIS A 26 -2.47 -26.47 2.65
CA HIS A 26 -3.29 -27.27 1.76
C HIS A 26 -2.64 -28.66 1.67
N LYS A 27 -3.28 -29.63 2.32
CA LYS A 27 -2.94 -31.04 2.16
C LYS A 27 -3.07 -31.35 0.67
N LYS A 28 -1.93 -31.77 0.11
CA LYS A 28 -1.68 -32.19 -1.27
C LYS A 28 -2.95 -32.65 -2.01
N SER A 29 -3.33 -31.88 -3.03
CA SER A 29 -4.07 -32.38 -4.19
C SER A 29 -3.24 -32.03 -5.41
N GLY A 30 -2.61 -33.05 -6.02
CA GLY A 30 -1.82 -32.91 -7.25
C GLY A 30 -0.32 -32.63 -7.05
N ASN A 31 0.50 -33.21 -7.92
CA ASN A 31 1.97 -33.12 -7.94
C ASN A 31 2.50 -31.72 -8.34
N HIS A 32 2.15 -30.66 -7.58
CA HIS A 32 2.80 -29.34 -7.71
C HIS A 32 3.42 -28.92 -6.37
N PRO A 33 4.72 -29.20 -6.14
CA PRO A 33 5.36 -28.95 -4.84
C PRO A 33 5.76 -27.48 -4.60
N SER A 34 5.48 -26.55 -5.51
CA SER A 34 6.23 -25.29 -5.59
C SER A 34 5.61 -24.06 -4.92
N TYR A 35 4.42 -24.13 -4.29
CA TYR A 35 3.79 -22.93 -3.71
C TYR A 35 3.75 -22.88 -2.18
N LEU A 36 4.15 -23.95 -1.49
CA LEU A 36 3.98 -24.08 -0.04
C LEU A 36 5.18 -23.61 0.80
N PHE A 37 6.28 -23.16 0.17
CA PHE A 37 7.55 -22.89 0.87
C PHE A 37 8.23 -21.57 0.49
N TYR A 38 7.56 -20.67 -0.25
CA TYR A 38 8.11 -19.36 -0.60
C TYR A 38 7.44 -18.24 0.18
N GLY A 39 8.14 -17.12 0.34
CA GLY A 39 7.54 -15.89 0.88
C GLY A 39 6.30 -15.49 0.08
N ASN A 40 5.28 -14.98 0.76
CA ASN A 40 3.99 -14.65 0.15
C ASN A 40 3.52 -13.25 0.59
N HIS A 41 2.54 -12.70 -0.11
CA HIS A 41 1.98 -11.37 0.15
C HIS A 41 0.47 -11.31 -0.15
N GLY A 42 -0.15 -10.15 0.10
CA GLY A 42 -1.60 -9.96 -0.08
C GLY A 42 -2.44 -10.22 1.17
N PHE A 43 -1.78 -10.37 2.33
CA PHE A 43 -2.41 -10.31 3.63
C PHE A 43 -2.91 -8.89 3.93
N LEU A 44 -3.42 -8.68 5.15
CA LEU A 44 -3.87 -7.37 5.58
C LEU A 44 -2.75 -6.32 5.50
N ASN A 45 -3.12 -5.12 5.06
CA ASN A 45 -2.16 -4.04 4.82
C ASN A 45 -1.65 -3.34 6.10
N ASP A 46 -2.16 -3.70 7.29
CA ASP A 46 -1.58 -3.32 8.59
C ASP A 46 -0.36 -4.15 8.97
N HIS A 47 -0.21 -5.35 8.40
CA HIS A 47 0.93 -6.19 8.73
C HIS A 47 2.22 -5.52 8.30
N LYS A 48 3.18 -5.42 9.23
CA LYS A 48 4.47 -4.77 8.98
C LYS A 48 5.22 -5.42 7.83
N GLU A 49 5.03 -6.72 7.64
CA GLU A 49 5.54 -7.56 6.57
C GLU A 49 5.02 -7.15 5.18
N MET A 50 3.84 -6.52 5.13
CA MET A 50 3.21 -6.02 3.90
C MET A 50 3.55 -4.55 3.60
N ASN A 51 4.27 -3.86 4.49
CA ASN A 51 4.65 -2.47 4.26
C ASN A 51 5.68 -2.36 3.12
N ALA A 52 5.40 -1.47 2.17
CA ALA A 52 6.36 -1.11 1.14
C ALA A 52 7.39 -0.09 1.66
N PHE A 53 8.56 -0.04 1.01
CA PHE A 53 9.53 1.02 1.26
C PHE A 53 9.19 2.26 0.40
N PHE A 54 9.49 3.45 0.93
CA PHE A 54 9.40 4.71 0.19
C PHE A 54 10.66 5.53 0.44
N VAL A 55 11.31 5.95 -0.64
CA VAL A 55 12.48 6.84 -0.64
C VAL A 55 12.28 7.84 -1.76
N ALA A 56 12.48 9.12 -1.45
CA ALA A 56 12.38 10.20 -2.40
C ALA A 56 13.63 11.07 -2.34
N TYR A 57 14.11 11.53 -3.50
CA TYR A 57 15.28 12.37 -3.62
C TYR A 57 15.10 13.34 -4.79
N GLY A 58 15.46 14.61 -4.56
CA GLY A 58 15.35 15.67 -5.55
C GLY A 58 15.06 17.02 -4.90
N PRO A 59 15.09 18.11 -5.68
CA PRO A 59 14.94 19.47 -5.16
C PRO A 59 13.56 19.75 -4.54
N ALA A 60 12.53 19.00 -4.94
CA ALA A 60 11.18 19.12 -4.39
C ALA A 60 11.03 18.51 -2.99
N PHE A 61 11.97 17.67 -2.53
CA PHE A 61 11.89 16.96 -1.26
C PHE A 61 12.84 17.54 -0.22
N LYS A 62 12.45 17.52 1.06
CA LYS A 62 13.33 17.89 2.17
C LYS A 62 14.53 16.95 2.22
N SER A 63 15.73 17.49 2.42
CA SER A 63 16.96 16.72 2.60
C SER A 63 17.08 16.23 4.05
N ASN A 64 17.71 15.05 4.24
CA ASN A 64 17.90 14.42 5.56
C ASN A 64 16.60 14.29 6.40
N TYR A 65 15.46 14.19 5.72
CA TYR A 65 14.16 14.08 6.35
C TYR A 65 13.73 12.61 6.46
N ARG A 66 13.26 12.23 7.65
CA ARG A 66 12.64 10.93 7.91
C ARG A 66 11.23 11.19 8.41
N VAL A 67 10.25 10.61 7.72
CA VAL A 67 8.86 10.59 8.18
C VAL A 67 8.83 9.98 9.58
N LYS A 68 8.05 10.58 10.49
CA LYS A 68 7.95 10.09 11.86
C LYS A 68 7.54 8.62 11.86
N ASN A 69 8.14 7.81 12.74
CA ASN A 69 8.00 6.35 12.74
C ASN A 69 6.55 5.88 13.01
N ASP A 70 5.69 6.75 13.52
CA ASP A 70 4.26 6.54 13.78
C ASP A 70 3.35 6.98 12.61
N SER A 71 3.89 7.67 11.61
CA SER A 71 3.18 8.08 10.41
C SER A 71 3.40 7.07 9.28
N ILE A 72 2.35 6.34 8.91
CA ILE A 72 2.36 5.49 7.71
C ILE A 72 1.97 6.33 6.51
N ILE A 73 2.80 6.34 5.47
CA ILE A 73 2.41 6.86 4.16
C ILE A 73 1.50 5.83 3.49
N GLU A 74 0.31 6.26 3.08
CA GLU A 74 -0.54 5.46 2.20
C GLU A 74 -0.14 5.70 0.75
N ASN A 75 -0.01 4.63 -0.04
CA ASN A 75 0.41 4.72 -1.44
C ASN A 75 -0.56 5.55 -2.31
N ILE A 76 -1.82 5.64 -1.94
CA ILE A 76 -2.82 6.46 -2.62
C ILE A 76 -2.50 7.96 -2.57
N ASP A 77 -1.70 8.41 -1.58
CA ASP A 77 -1.29 9.81 -1.42
C ASP A 77 -0.16 10.20 -2.38
N LEU A 78 0.50 9.22 -3.01
CA LEU A 78 1.56 9.48 -3.98
C LEU A 78 1.03 10.16 -5.24
N TYR A 79 -0.21 9.88 -5.66
CA TYR A 79 -0.81 10.53 -6.82
C TYR A 79 -0.90 12.06 -6.66
N PRO A 80 -1.60 12.61 -5.64
CA PRO A 80 -1.66 14.06 -5.48
C PRO A 80 -0.30 14.69 -5.13
N LEU A 81 0.61 13.95 -4.49
CA LEU A 81 2.01 14.37 -4.30
C LEU A 81 2.73 14.59 -5.63
N MET A 82 2.64 13.62 -6.55
CA MET A 82 3.25 13.72 -7.89
C MET A 82 2.65 14.87 -8.70
N CYS A 83 1.32 15.03 -8.66
CA CYS A 83 0.64 16.18 -9.26
C CYS A 83 1.21 17.51 -8.75
N LYS A 84 1.39 17.64 -7.42
CA LYS A 84 1.98 18.84 -6.81
C LYS A 84 3.42 19.12 -7.28
N ILE A 85 4.25 18.09 -7.44
CA ILE A 85 5.64 18.23 -7.90
C ILE A 85 5.70 18.63 -9.38
N LEU A 86 4.78 18.12 -10.19
CA LEU A 86 4.70 18.37 -11.63
C LEU A 86 3.94 19.65 -11.99
N ASP A 87 3.37 20.35 -11.02
CA ASP A 87 2.47 21.50 -11.22
C ASP A 87 1.25 21.16 -12.10
N ILE A 88 0.62 20.03 -11.78
CA ILE A 88 -0.58 19.52 -12.46
C ILE A 88 -1.74 19.50 -11.47
N ASP A 89 -2.92 19.94 -11.91
CA ASP A 89 -4.15 19.78 -11.12
C ASP A 89 -4.51 18.28 -11.01
N PRO A 90 -4.64 17.73 -9.79
CA PRO A 90 -5.04 16.34 -9.63
C PRO A 90 -6.51 16.16 -10.02
N GLU A 91 -6.81 15.03 -10.67
CA GLU A 91 -8.19 14.65 -10.98
C GLU A 91 -8.98 14.49 -9.66
N PRO A 92 -10.11 15.20 -9.46
CA PRO A 92 -10.88 15.15 -8.22
C PRO A 92 -11.31 13.73 -7.82
N ALA A 93 -11.55 12.85 -8.80
CA ALA A 93 -11.91 11.46 -8.59
C ALA A 93 -10.70 10.58 -8.20
N ASN A 94 -10.05 10.89 -7.07
CA ASN A 94 -9.01 10.07 -6.45
C ASN A 94 -9.21 9.93 -4.93
N ASN A 95 -8.57 8.95 -4.29
CA ASN A 95 -8.71 8.71 -2.85
C ASN A 95 -7.52 9.21 -2.02
N GLY A 96 -6.52 9.81 -2.68
CA GLY A 96 -5.35 10.38 -2.02
C GLY A 96 -5.62 11.72 -1.37
N SER A 97 -4.78 12.09 -0.43
CA SER A 97 -4.80 13.40 0.24
C SER A 97 -3.39 13.97 0.31
N LEU A 98 -3.14 15.05 -0.43
CA LEU A 98 -1.87 15.78 -0.36
C LEU A 98 -1.55 16.21 1.08
N ALA A 99 -2.57 16.60 1.85
CA ALA A 99 -2.40 17.05 3.22
C ALA A 99 -1.76 16.00 4.16
N ARG A 100 -1.92 14.70 3.87
CA ARG A 100 -1.32 13.61 4.66
C ARG A 100 0.17 13.45 4.42
N ILE A 101 0.68 13.85 3.25
CA ILE A 101 2.05 13.54 2.81
C ILE A 101 2.90 14.78 2.49
N GLN A 102 2.31 15.95 2.28
CA GLN A 102 3.02 17.16 1.84
C GLN A 102 4.15 17.63 2.77
N ASP A 103 4.18 17.19 4.04
CA ASP A 103 5.27 17.55 4.96
C ASP A 103 6.65 17.02 4.51
N ILE A 104 6.71 16.09 3.55
CA ILE A 104 7.99 15.65 2.97
C ILE A 104 8.56 16.63 1.93
N LEU A 105 7.75 17.58 1.44
CA LEU A 105 8.11 18.52 0.39
C LEU A 105 8.85 19.74 0.94
N ASN A 106 9.70 20.32 0.09
CA ASN A 106 10.41 21.58 0.33
C ASN A 106 9.90 22.71 -0.60
N LEU A 107 8.63 22.61 -1.00
CA LEU A 107 7.93 23.54 -1.91
C LEU A 107 7.06 24.52 -1.13
#